data_AF-A0A6C0LUR2-F1
#
_entry.id   AF-A0A6C0LUR2-F1
#
_cell.length_a   1.000
_cell.length_b   1.000
_cell.length_c   1.000
_cell.angle_alpha   90.00
_cell.angle_beta   90.00
_cell.angle_gamma   90.00
#
_symmetry.space_group_name_H-M   'P 1'
#
loop_
_entity.id
_entity.type
_entity.pdbx_description
1 polymer ?
#
loop_
_entity_poly.entity_id
_entity_poly.type
_entity_poly.pdbx_seq_one_letter_code
_entity_poly.pdbx_strand_id
1 'polypeptide(L)'
;MGPLLYMSELNTFMMSLFLTISLNDVIHKYAHMTDHDRPKLATFMQKIYIFQSYNEHHLHHIYPHEMNYCPVSPYLNIMLEYVNFWRFFERIIEKYLGIYPRVKLDKYVEDVNYLAGIKFVE
;
A
#
# COMPACT_ATOMS: atom_id res chain seq x y z
N MET A 1 10.75 -7.79 26.85
CA MET A 1 11.30 -7.83 25.48
C MET A 1 12.70 -8.44 25.37
N GLY A 2 13.66 -8.11 26.25
CA GLY A 2 15.03 -8.63 26.17
C GLY A 2 15.22 -10.17 26.16
N PRO A 3 14.48 -10.96 26.98
CA PRO A 3 14.69 -12.43 27.02
C PRO A 3 14.15 -13.19 25.81
N LEU A 4 13.17 -12.63 25.08
CA LEU A 4 12.54 -13.30 23.93
C LEU A 4 13.40 -13.20 22.67
N LEU A 5 14.12 -12.08 22.47
CA LEU A 5 15.00 -11.90 21.31
C LEU A 5 16.23 -12.81 21.38
N TYR A 6 16.79 -13.04 22.57
CA TYR A 6 17.96 -13.89 22.78
C TYR A 6 17.72 -15.36 22.41
N MET A 7 16.48 -15.85 22.50
CA MET A 7 16.11 -17.24 22.18
C MET A 7 15.54 -17.45 20.78
N SER A 8 15.39 -16.38 19.98
CA SER A 8 14.55 -16.40 18.78
C SER A 8 15.26 -16.74 17.47
N GLU A 9 16.58 -16.98 17.48
CA GLU A 9 17.39 -17.19 16.25
C GLU A 9 17.05 -16.18 15.13
N LEU A 10 16.73 -14.94 15.49
CA LEU A 10 16.35 -13.88 14.54
C LEU A 10 17.52 -13.58 13.60
N ASN A 11 17.55 -14.29 12.49
CA ASN A 11 18.55 -14.11 11.46
C ASN A 11 18.29 -12.82 10.66
N THR A 12 19.28 -12.42 9.88
CA THR A 12 19.23 -11.17 9.09
C THR A 12 18.01 -11.10 8.18
N PHE A 13 17.57 -12.23 7.61
CA PHE A 13 16.37 -12.28 6.76
C PHE A 13 15.10 -12.00 7.56
N MET A 14 14.94 -12.61 8.73
CA MET A 14 13.77 -12.40 9.58
C MET A 14 13.68 -10.94 10.06
N MET A 15 14.83 -10.37 10.42
CA MET A 15 14.93 -8.97 10.83
C MET A 15 14.62 -8.01 9.68
N SER A 16 15.17 -8.24 8.48
CA SER A 16 14.88 -7.38 7.33
C SER A 16 13.42 -7.48 6.89
N LEU A 17 12.83 -8.67 6.93
CA LEU A 17 11.41 -8.88 6.64
C LEU A 17 10.52 -8.10 7.63
N PHE A 18 10.75 -8.26 8.94
CA PHE A 18 9.97 -7.57 9.96
C PHE A 18 10.08 -6.05 9.83
N LEU A 19 11.29 -5.53 9.60
CA LEU A 19 11.50 -4.10 9.39
C LEU A 19 10.77 -3.60 8.15
N THR A 20 10.84 -4.34 7.03
CA THR A 20 10.21 -3.94 5.77
C THR A 20 8.69 -3.93 5.87
N ILE A 21 8.09 -4.95 6.49
CA ILE A 21 6.63 -4.99 6.71
C ILE A 21 6.21 -3.86 7.66
N SER A 22 6.93 -3.65 8.76
CA SER A 22 6.62 -2.57 9.70
C SER A 22 6.72 -1.18 9.04
N LEU A 23 7.73 -0.98 8.19
CA LEU A 23 7.89 0.25 7.41
C LEU A 23 6.74 0.43 6.42
N ASN A 24 6.35 -0.62 5.71
CA ASN A 24 5.21 -0.61 4.80
C ASN A 24 3.94 -0.09 5.49
N ASP A 25 3.62 -0.64 6.65
CA ASP A 25 2.39 -0.30 7.37
C ASP A 25 2.39 1.15 7.87
N VAL A 26 3.55 1.61 8.35
CA VAL A 26 3.72 2.99 8.83
C VAL A 26 3.60 3.99 7.67
N ILE A 27 4.23 3.71 6.54
CA ILE A 27 4.19 4.60 5.35
C ILE A 27 2.78 4.62 4.76
N HIS A 28 2.13 3.45 4.66
CA HIS A 28 0.75 3.33 4.18
C HIS A 28 -0.22 4.10 5.08
N LYS A 29 -0.07 4.01 6.41
CA LYS A 29 -0.83 4.84 7.35
C LYS A 29 -0.63 6.33 7.07
N TYR A 30 0.61 6.78 6.89
CA TYR A 30 0.91 8.18 6.60
C TYR A 30 0.34 8.67 5.27
N ALA A 31 0.18 7.78 4.29
CA ALA A 31 -0.48 8.09 3.03
C ALA A 31 -1.99 8.35 3.21
N HIS A 32 -2.62 7.88 4.28
CA HIS A 32 -4.03 8.17 4.60
C HIS A 32 -4.22 9.41 5.50
N MET A 33 -3.15 9.96 6.05
CA MET A 33 -3.22 11.07 7.00
C MET A 33 -3.13 12.43 6.30
N THR A 34 -3.78 13.44 6.89
CA THR A 34 -3.61 14.84 6.47
C THR A 34 -2.20 15.34 6.81
N ASP A 35 -1.74 16.38 6.10
CA ASP A 35 -0.42 16.99 6.32
C ASP A 35 -0.21 17.50 7.76
N HIS A 36 -1.29 17.91 8.43
CA HIS A 36 -1.26 18.42 9.79
C HIS A 36 -1.06 17.31 10.84
N ASP A 37 -1.67 16.14 10.61
CA ASP A 37 -1.65 15.02 11.57
C ASP A 37 -0.43 14.12 11.39
N ARG A 38 0.22 14.19 10.22
CA ARG A 38 1.39 13.36 9.88
C ARG A 38 2.70 13.96 10.44
N PRO A 39 3.65 13.13 10.92
CA PRO A 39 4.96 13.61 11.36
C PRO A 39 5.69 14.42 10.28
N LYS A 40 6.35 15.51 10.67
CA LYS A 40 7.04 16.44 9.74
C LYS A 40 8.05 15.74 8.83
N LEU A 41 8.80 14.76 9.35
CA LEU A 41 9.75 13.98 8.57
C LEU A 41 9.02 13.16 7.49
N ALA A 42 7.92 12.51 7.83
CA ALA A 42 7.12 11.76 6.86
C ALA A 42 6.52 12.68 5.79
N THR A 43 6.01 13.86 6.18
CA THR A 43 5.54 14.89 5.23
C THR A 43 6.66 15.36 4.30
N PHE A 44 7.87 15.56 4.82
CA PHE A 44 9.02 15.88 3.97
C PHE A 44 9.36 14.74 3.00
N MET A 45 9.39 13.49 3.47
CA MET A 45 9.67 12.31 2.64
C MET A 45 8.64 12.11 1.53
N GLN A 46 7.37 12.42 1.78
CA GLN A 46 6.34 12.41 0.74
C GLN A 46 6.52 13.53 -0.28
N LYS A 47 6.93 14.73 0.14
CA LYS A 47 7.20 15.86 -0.77
C LYS A 47 8.35 15.61 -1.74
N ILE A 48 9.29 14.74 -1.40
CA ILE A 48 10.41 14.33 -2.27
C ILE A 48 10.17 12.96 -2.91
N TYR A 49 8.94 12.44 -2.85
CA TYR A 49 8.53 11.18 -3.49
C TYR A 49 9.29 9.93 -3.01
N ILE A 50 9.94 9.98 -1.85
CA ILE A 50 10.51 8.77 -1.23
C ILE A 50 9.37 7.92 -0.65
N PHE A 51 8.46 8.56 0.09
CA PHE A 51 7.22 7.93 0.54
C PHE A 51 6.07 8.30 -0.40
N GLN A 52 5.14 7.37 -0.58
CA GLN A 52 3.90 7.66 -1.30
C GLN A 52 3.06 8.68 -0.54
N SER A 53 2.61 9.71 -1.26
CA SER A 53 1.73 10.76 -0.76
C SER A 53 0.27 10.32 -0.74
N TYR A 54 -0.56 11.13 -0.07
CA TYR A 54 -2.01 10.93 -0.06
C TYR A 54 -2.62 10.89 -1.46
N ASN A 55 -2.23 11.81 -2.35
CA ASN A 55 -2.81 11.88 -3.69
C ASN A 55 -2.51 10.62 -4.50
N GLU A 56 -1.26 10.15 -4.47
CA GLU A 56 -0.85 8.94 -5.20
C GLU A 56 -1.51 7.69 -4.65
N HIS A 57 -1.70 7.62 -3.33
CA HIS A 57 -2.38 6.52 -2.68
C HIS A 57 -3.90 6.55 -2.90
N HIS A 58 -4.51 7.73 -2.93
CA HIS A 58 -5.92 7.88 -3.24
C HIS A 58 -6.25 7.38 -4.66
N LEU A 59 -5.33 7.52 -5.62
CA LEU A 59 -5.48 6.92 -6.97
C LEU A 59 -5.63 5.39 -6.94
N HIS A 60 -5.08 4.71 -5.94
CA HIS A 60 -5.32 3.28 -5.75
C HIS A 60 -6.73 2.98 -5.19
N HIS A 61 -7.31 3.91 -4.43
CA HIS A 61 -8.65 3.79 -3.81
C HIS A 61 -9.79 4.29 -4.69
N ILE A 62 -9.52 4.92 -5.83
CA ILE A 62 -10.59 5.28 -6.77
C ILE A 62 -10.91 4.12 -7.71
N TYR A 63 -12.18 4.03 -8.12
CA TYR A 63 -12.57 3.14 -9.20
C TYR A 63 -11.73 3.46 -10.45
N PRO A 64 -11.21 2.45 -11.18
CA PRO A 64 -11.50 1.01 -11.09
C PRO A 64 -10.56 0.17 -10.18
N HIS A 65 -9.77 0.79 -9.30
CA HIS A 65 -8.84 0.12 -8.36
C HIS A 65 -7.74 -0.70 -9.02
N GLU A 66 -7.30 -0.28 -10.20
CA GLU A 66 -6.42 -1.09 -11.05
C GLU A 66 -4.97 -0.60 -11.15
N MET A 67 -4.60 0.40 -10.33
CA MET A 67 -3.31 1.08 -10.40
C MET A 67 -2.70 1.37 -9.02
N ASN A 68 -1.41 1.75 -9.02
CA ASN A 68 -0.67 2.23 -7.86
C ASN A 68 -0.65 1.26 -6.67
N TYR A 69 -0.42 -0.03 -6.95
CA TYR A 69 -0.47 -1.10 -5.95
C TYR A 69 0.67 -1.08 -4.93
N CYS A 70 1.80 -0.42 -5.20
CA CYS A 70 2.93 -0.39 -4.27
C CYS A 70 2.77 0.78 -3.28
N PRO A 71 2.52 0.52 -1.98
CA PRO A 71 2.11 1.56 -1.00
C PRO A 71 3.28 2.38 -0.42
N VAL A 72 4.53 2.00 -0.72
CA VAL A 72 5.72 2.57 -0.07
C VAL A 72 6.26 3.78 -0.82
N SER A 73 6.49 3.64 -2.13
CA SER A 73 7.12 4.68 -2.95
C SER A 73 6.45 4.75 -4.33
N PRO A 74 6.19 5.96 -4.85
CA PRO A 74 5.53 6.14 -6.13
C PRO A 74 6.39 5.73 -7.33
N TYR A 75 7.72 5.73 -7.21
CA TYR A 75 8.63 5.43 -8.33
C TYR A 75 8.42 4.03 -8.91
N LEU A 76 8.21 3.03 -8.05
CA LEU A 76 7.99 1.67 -8.51
C LEU A 76 6.64 1.55 -9.24
N ASN A 77 5.60 2.24 -8.77
CA ASN A 77 4.32 2.28 -9.45
C ASN A 77 4.47 2.84 -10.87
N ILE A 78 5.18 3.97 -11.06
CA ILE A 78 5.40 4.56 -12.40
C ILE A 78 5.98 3.51 -13.36
N MET A 79 7.00 2.76 -12.92
CA MET A 79 7.65 1.74 -13.75
C MET A 79 6.71 0.57 -14.06
N LEU A 80 5.93 0.10 -13.08
CA LEU A 80 5.00 -1.02 -13.25
C LEU A 80 3.78 -0.65 -14.10
N GLU A 81 3.23 0.55 -13.94
CA GLU A 81 2.13 1.06 -14.75
C GLU A 81 2.57 1.27 -16.20
N TYR A 82 3.79 1.80 -16.42
CA TYR A 82 4.35 2.01 -17.77
C TYR A 82 4.39 0.71 -18.58
N VAL A 83 4.74 -0.42 -17.95
CA VAL A 83 4.78 -1.73 -18.61
C VAL A 83 3.47 -2.51 -18.50
N ASN A 84 2.40 -1.90 -17.95
CA ASN A 84 1.12 -2.56 -17.67
C ASN A 84 1.28 -3.89 -16.91
N PHE A 85 2.20 -3.92 -15.94
CA PHE A 85 2.66 -5.14 -15.28
C PHE A 85 1.49 -5.96 -14.71
N TRP A 86 0.60 -5.33 -13.97
CA TRP A 86 -0.51 -5.99 -13.29
C TRP A 86 -1.55 -6.52 -14.29
N ARG A 87 -1.95 -5.71 -15.28
CA ARG A 87 -2.88 -6.12 -16.35
C ARG A 87 -2.31 -7.28 -17.17
N PHE A 88 -0.98 -7.31 -17.36
CA PHE A 88 -0.31 -8.43 -18.01
C PHE A 88 -0.42 -9.73 -17.19
N PHE A 89 -0.19 -9.66 -15.88
CA PHE A 89 -0.34 -10.83 -14.99
C PHE A 89 -1.78 -11.33 -14.91
N GLU A 90 -2.76 -10.43 -14.88
CA GLU A 90 -4.17 -10.85 -14.91
C GLU A 90 -4.52 -11.61 -16.18
N ARG A 91 -4.07 -11.14 -17.35
CA ARG A 91 -4.26 -11.87 -18.61
C ARG A 91 -3.62 -13.26 -18.61
N ILE A 92 -2.47 -13.42 -17.93
CA ILE A 92 -1.86 -14.74 -17.74
C ILE A 92 -2.77 -15.61 -16.87
N ILE A 93 -3.22 -15.10 -15.73
CA ILE A 93 -4.11 -15.84 -14.82
C ILE A 93 -5.40 -16.24 -15.52
N GLU A 94 -6.04 -15.33 -16.25
CA GLU A 94 -7.23 -15.61 -17.05
C GLU A 94 -6.97 -16.71 -18.09
N LYS A 95 -5.88 -16.61 -18.84
CA LYS A 95 -5.56 -17.55 -19.92
C LYS A 95 -5.28 -18.96 -19.41
N TYR A 96 -4.55 -19.09 -18.31
CA TYR A 96 -4.06 -20.39 -17.84
C TYR A 96 -4.91 -20.99 -16.73
N LEU A 97 -5.63 -20.18 -15.95
CA LEU A 97 -6.44 -20.63 -14.82
C LEU A 97 -7.94 -20.38 -15.04
N GLY A 98 -8.36 -19.59 -16.03
CA GLY A 98 -9.77 -19.25 -16.25
C GLY A 98 -10.37 -18.39 -15.13
N ILE A 99 -9.52 -17.73 -14.33
CA ILE A 99 -9.93 -16.88 -13.20
C ILE A 99 -9.95 -15.43 -13.67
N TYR A 100 -11.08 -14.76 -13.50
CA TYR A 100 -11.28 -13.37 -13.93
C TYR A 100 -11.21 -12.38 -12.76
N PRO A 101 -10.76 -11.13 -13.00
CA PRO A 101 -10.79 -10.06 -12.01
C PRO A 101 -12.19 -9.84 -11.46
N ARG A 102 -12.28 -9.59 -10.15
CA ARG A 102 -13.56 -9.32 -9.49
C ARG A 102 -14.08 -7.95 -9.93
N VAL A 103 -15.31 -7.90 -10.44
CA VAL A 103 -16.05 -6.65 -10.61
C VAL A 103 -16.55 -6.19 -9.24
N LYS A 104 -16.04 -5.07 -8.72
CA LYS A 104 -16.55 -4.49 -7.46
C LYS A 104 -17.89 -3.80 -7.72
N LEU A 105 -18.93 -4.25 -7.02
CA LEU A 105 -20.23 -3.58 -6.92
C LEU A 105 -20.41 -2.88 -5.55
N ASP A 106 -19.50 -3.10 -4.61
CA ASP A 106 -19.61 -2.63 -3.24
C ASP A 106 -19.40 -1.11 -3.17
N LYS A 107 -20.37 -0.39 -2.62
CA LYS A 107 -20.25 1.04 -2.33
C LYS A 107 -19.48 1.21 -1.02
N TYR A 108 -18.56 2.16 -0.97
CA TYR A 108 -17.93 2.58 0.27
C TYR A 108 -17.65 4.07 0.24
N VAL A 109 -17.41 4.64 1.42
CA VAL A 109 -16.94 6.02 1.60
C VAL A 109 -15.63 6.00 2.37
N GLU A 110 -14.68 6.81 1.90
CA GLU A 110 -13.49 7.15 2.68
C GLU A 110 -13.94 8.02 3.86
N ASP A 111 -13.63 7.59 5.08
CA ASP A 111 -13.94 8.31 6.32
C ASP A 111 -12.70 8.29 7.21
N VAL A 112 -12.05 9.44 7.31
CA VAL A 112 -10.86 9.65 8.13
C VAL A 112 -11.10 9.40 9.62
N ASN A 113 -12.37 9.42 10.07
CA ASN A 113 -12.74 9.15 11.46
C ASN A 113 -13.03 7.66 11.70
N TYR A 114 -13.17 6.87 10.64
CA TYR A 114 -13.31 5.43 10.77
C TYR A 114 -11.93 4.80 10.99
N LEU A 115 -11.82 3.85 11.93
CA LEU A 115 -10.54 3.25 12.33
C LEU A 115 -9.73 2.67 11.16
N ALA A 116 -10.43 2.15 10.14
CA ALA A 116 -9.80 1.59 8.94
C ALA A 116 -9.67 2.59 7.77
N GLY A 117 -10.12 3.84 7.93
CA GLY A 117 -10.14 4.87 6.88
C GLY A 117 -11.21 4.69 5.80
N ILE A 118 -11.86 3.52 5.73
CA ILE A 118 -12.87 3.18 4.73
C ILE A 118 -14.06 2.52 5.41
N LYS A 119 -15.27 3.04 5.14
CA LYS A 119 -16.54 2.50 5.63
C LYS A 119 -17.37 1.99 4.45
N PHE A 120 -17.68 0.69 4.44
CA PHE A 120 -18.62 0.12 3.46
C PHE A 120 -20.03 0.69 3.69
N VAL A 121 -20.69 1.07 2.62
CA VAL A 121 -22.09 1.53 2.62
C VAL A 121 -22.92 0.42 1.97
N GLU A 122 -23.90 -0.09 2.72
CA GLU A 122 -24.94 -0.96 2.18
C GLU A 122 -25.69 -0.28 1.02
#